data_AF-A0A1Y5KR44-F1
#
_entry.id   AF-A0A1Y5KR44-F1
#
_cell.length_a   1.000
_cell.length_b   1.000
_cell.length_c   1.000
_cell.angle_alpha   90.00
_cell.angle_beta   90.00
_cell.angle_gamma   90.00
#
_symmetry.space_group_name_H-M   'P 1'
#
loop_
_entity.id
_entity.type
_entity.pdbx_description
1 polymer ?
#
loop_
_entity_poly.entity_id
_entity_poly.type
_entity_poly.pdbx_seq_one_letter_code
_entity_poly.pdbx_strand_id
1 'polypeptide(L)'
;MPGSDSPPPSEILDVYKLAVEMADRVSARRGLANQFYLSLETLILGVPALLQVSDNGPALGEGRASILSILGIVVALVWWLQLRSYRQLNKAKFDVINSIEGEHMTIRIFSDEWKSLKSDHVERWRPRYAELGTVERVVPGIFAAMNLAVLVLAART
;
A
#
# COMPACT_ATOMS: atom_id res chain seq x y z
N MET A 1 -19.16 8.20 46.97
CA MET A 1 -18.21 8.83 46.05
C MET A 1 -18.16 7.94 44.83
N PRO A 2 -18.73 8.32 43.68
CA PRO A 2 -18.46 7.58 42.44
C PRO A 2 -16.95 7.69 42.23
N GLY A 3 -16.25 6.55 42.20
CA GLY A 3 -14.85 6.51 41.85
C GLY A 3 -14.66 7.19 40.50
N SER A 4 -13.55 7.89 40.31
CA SER A 4 -13.20 8.47 39.02
C SER A 4 -13.31 7.41 37.92
N ASP A 5 -14.34 7.48 37.07
CA ASP A 5 -14.59 6.55 35.95
C ASP A 5 -13.49 6.62 34.85
N SER A 6 -12.37 7.29 35.13
CA SER A 6 -11.23 7.40 34.23
C SER A 6 -10.22 6.29 34.57
N PRO A 7 -9.81 5.47 33.58
CA PRO A 7 -8.82 4.42 33.80
C PRO A 7 -7.50 5.01 34.31
N PRO A 8 -6.74 4.28 35.13
CA PRO A 8 -5.47 4.75 35.65
C PRO A 8 -4.47 5.03 34.51
N PRO A 9 -3.54 6.00 34.67
CA PRO A 9 -2.59 6.37 33.62
C PRO A 9 -1.75 5.22 33.06
N SER A 10 -1.45 4.21 33.88
CA SER A 10 -0.72 3.01 33.46
C SER A 10 -1.50 2.17 32.43
N GLU A 11 -2.82 2.03 32.62
CA GLU A 11 -3.67 1.27 31.71
C GLU A 11 -3.81 1.98 30.36
N ILE A 12 -3.96 3.31 30.38
CA ILE A 12 -3.99 4.14 29.16
C ILE A 12 -2.68 3.99 28.39
N LEU A 13 -1.53 4.03 29.08
CA LEU A 13 -0.22 3.86 28.46
C LEU A 13 -0.05 2.47 27.84
N ASP A 14 -0.59 1.42 28.46
CA ASP A 14 -0.50 0.05 27.94
C ASP A 14 -1.39 -0.14 26.70
N VAL A 15 -2.62 0.37 26.72
CA VAL A 15 -3.50 0.39 25.54
C VAL A 15 -2.89 1.21 24.40
N TYR A 16 -2.27 2.35 24.72
CA TYR A 16 -1.56 3.18 23.76
C TYR A 16 -0.41 2.43 23.09
N LYS A 17 0.47 1.79 23.86
CA LYS A 17 1.58 0.99 23.32
C LYS A 17 1.05 -0.12 22.40
N LEU A 18 0.01 -0.84 22.81
CA LEU A 18 -0.61 -1.88 22.01
C LEU A 18 -1.20 -1.32 20.71
N ALA A 19 -1.87 -0.16 20.76
CA ALA A 19 -2.43 0.49 19.58
C ALA A 19 -1.35 0.87 18.57
N VAL A 20 -0.24 1.46 19.04
CA VAL A 20 0.93 1.81 18.23
C VAL A 20 1.56 0.57 17.60
N GLU A 21 1.79 -0.48 18.39
CA GLU A 21 2.33 -1.75 17.88
C GLU A 21 1.42 -2.38 16.81
N MET A 22 0.11 -2.35 17.02
CA MET A 22 -0.84 -2.84 16.02
C MET A 22 -0.83 -2.01 14.74
N ALA A 23 -0.64 -0.69 14.83
CA ALA A 23 -0.52 0.18 13.65
C ALA A 23 0.78 -0.10 12.88
N ASP A 24 1.88 -0.34 13.57
CA ASP A 24 3.15 -0.74 12.96
C ASP A 24 3.04 -2.10 12.24
N ARG A 25 2.47 -3.11 12.91
CA ARG A 25 2.23 -4.44 12.30
C ARG A 25 1.40 -4.37 11.02
N VAL A 26 0.38 -3.50 10.96
CA VAL A 26 -0.41 -3.29 9.73
C VAL A 26 0.44 -2.65 8.64
N SER A 27 1.29 -1.69 8.99
CA SER A 27 2.23 -1.05 8.06
C SER A 27 3.23 -2.08 7.49
N ALA A 28 3.80 -2.93 8.33
CA ALA A 28 4.67 -4.04 7.90
C ALA A 28 3.92 -5.02 6.98
N ARG A 29 2.68 -5.38 7.31
CA ARG A 29 1.84 -6.26 6.47
C ARG A 29 1.53 -5.64 5.10
N ARG A 30 1.33 -4.31 5.03
CA ARG A 30 1.19 -3.60 3.76
C ARG A 30 2.46 -3.74 2.91
N GLY A 31 3.64 -3.59 3.51
CA GLY A 31 4.93 -3.76 2.84
C GLY A 31 5.11 -5.16 2.23
N LEU A 32 4.79 -6.21 3.00
CA LEU A 32 4.83 -7.60 2.52
C LEU A 32 3.84 -7.85 1.38
N ALA A 33 2.60 -7.34 1.50
CA ALA A 33 1.62 -7.46 0.43
C ALA A 33 2.11 -6.78 -0.86
N ASN A 34 2.75 -5.62 -0.75
CA ASN A 34 3.31 -4.90 -1.90
C ASN A 34 4.39 -5.72 -2.62
N GLN A 35 5.31 -6.33 -1.87
CA GLN A 35 6.35 -7.19 -2.44
C GLN A 35 5.78 -8.44 -3.11
N PHE A 36 4.74 -9.04 -2.52
CA PHE A 36 4.04 -10.19 -3.10
C PHE A 36 3.42 -9.85 -4.46
N TYR A 37 2.63 -8.78 -4.54
CA TYR A 37 1.98 -8.39 -5.80
C TYR A 37 3.00 -7.95 -6.86
N LEU A 38 4.05 -7.21 -6.47
CA LEU A 38 5.12 -6.84 -7.40
C LEU A 38 5.78 -8.08 -8.01
N SER A 39 6.08 -9.09 -7.19
CA SER A 39 6.67 -10.35 -7.66
C SER A 39 5.71 -11.11 -8.59
N LEU A 40 4.43 -11.17 -8.22
CA LEU A 40 3.40 -11.85 -9.00
C LEU A 40 3.20 -11.19 -10.38
N GLU A 41 3.07 -9.87 -10.43
CA GLU A 41 2.93 -9.11 -11.68
C GLU A 41 4.19 -9.22 -12.56
N THR A 42 5.36 -9.18 -11.94
CA THR A 42 6.64 -9.39 -12.65
C THR A 42 6.70 -10.78 -13.27
N LEU A 43 6.17 -11.81 -12.62
CA LEU A 43 6.08 -13.16 -13.19
C LEU A 43 5.07 -13.23 -14.34
N ILE A 44 3.88 -12.64 -14.16
CA ILE A 44 2.80 -12.64 -15.16
C ILE A 44 3.27 -11.99 -16.47
N LEU A 45 3.98 -10.86 -16.41
CA LEU A 45 4.50 -10.18 -17.60
C LEU A 45 5.86 -10.72 -18.06
N GLY A 46 6.77 -10.97 -17.12
CA GLY A 46 8.18 -11.27 -17.40
C GLY A 46 8.43 -12.65 -17.96
N VAL A 47 7.73 -13.69 -17.46
CA VAL A 47 7.92 -15.06 -17.96
C VAL A 47 7.49 -15.18 -19.42
N PRO A 48 6.29 -14.72 -19.83
CA PRO A 48 5.90 -14.60 -21.23
C PRO A 48 6.90 -13.84 -22.11
N ALA A 49 7.34 -12.66 -21.66
CA ALA A 49 8.26 -11.83 -22.42
C ALA A 49 9.61 -12.53 -22.64
N LEU A 50 10.14 -13.18 -21.60
CA LEU A 50 11.39 -13.92 -21.68
C LEU A 50 11.31 -15.11 -22.65
N LEU A 51 10.19 -15.85 -22.62
CA LEU A 51 9.98 -16.99 -23.52
C LEU A 51 9.88 -16.56 -24.99
N GLN A 52 9.29 -15.41 -25.29
CA GLN A 52 9.19 -14.89 -26.66
C GLN A 52 10.51 -14.34 -27.22
N VAL A 53 11.42 -13.87 -26.36
CA VAL A 53 12.73 -13.36 -26.78
C VAL A 53 13.69 -14.49 -27.19
N SER A 54 13.42 -15.74 -26.78
CA SER A 54 14.22 -16.90 -27.18
C SER A 54 13.93 -17.29 -28.63
N ASP A 55 14.95 -17.41 -29.48
CA ASP A 55 14.84 -17.73 -30.92
C ASP A 55 14.06 -19.04 -31.23
N ASN A 56 13.92 -19.94 -30.23
CA ASN A 56 13.15 -21.19 -30.32
C ASN A 56 12.05 -21.29 -29.25
N GLY A 57 11.69 -20.19 -28.61
CA GLY A 57 10.66 -20.16 -27.57
C GLY A 57 9.29 -20.51 -28.17
N PRO A 58 8.45 -21.28 -27.45
CA PRO A 58 7.08 -21.48 -27.89
C PRO A 58 6.36 -20.13 -27.91
N ALA A 59 5.93 -19.68 -29.09
CA ALA A 59 5.08 -18.51 -29.20
C ALA A 59 3.84 -18.71 -28.32
N LEU A 60 3.56 -17.75 -27.45
CA LEU A 60 2.32 -17.76 -26.70
C LEU A 60 1.19 -17.51 -27.67
N GLY A 61 0.38 -18.54 -27.93
CA GLY A 61 -0.83 -18.38 -28.72
C GLY A 61 -1.70 -17.25 -28.15
N GLU A 62 -2.33 -16.49 -29.03
CA GLU A 62 -3.10 -15.26 -28.73
C GLU A 62 -4.09 -15.43 -27.58
N GLY A 63 -4.78 -16.58 -27.54
CA GLY A 63 -5.71 -16.91 -26.45
C GLY A 63 -5.02 -17.01 -25.08
N ARG A 64 -3.81 -17.58 -25.01
CA ARG A 64 -3.04 -17.67 -23.76
C ARG A 64 -2.53 -16.30 -23.33
N ALA A 65 -2.04 -15.49 -24.26
CA ALA A 65 -1.59 -14.13 -23.99
C ALA A 65 -2.74 -13.25 -23.46
N SER A 66 -3.94 -13.38 -24.06
CA SER A 66 -5.14 -12.67 -23.62
C SER A 66 -5.57 -13.07 -22.21
N ILE A 67 -5.61 -14.37 -21.90
CA ILE A 67 -5.96 -14.88 -20.56
C ILE A 67 -4.96 -14.37 -19.51
N LEU A 68 -3.66 -14.45 -19.78
CA LEU A 68 -2.63 -13.96 -18.87
C LEU A 68 -2.72 -12.44 -18.64
N SER A 69 -3.01 -11.67 -19.69
CA SER A 69 -3.19 -10.22 -19.58
C SER A 69 -4.42 -9.85 -18.75
N ILE A 70 -5.54 -10.55 -18.94
CA ILE A 70 -6.74 -10.37 -18.12
C ILE A 70 -6.42 -10.70 -16.65
N LEU A 71 -5.70 -11.80 -16.40
CA LEU A 71 -5.25 -12.17 -15.05
C LEU A 71 -4.40 -11.06 -14.42
N GLY A 72 -3.42 -10.52 -15.15
CA GLY A 72 -2.60 -9.40 -14.66
C GLY A 72 -3.41 -8.14 -14.36
N ILE A 73 -4.37 -7.77 -15.22
CA ILE A 73 -5.28 -6.64 -14.92
C ILE A 73 -6.05 -6.87 -13.62
N VAL A 74 -6.61 -8.07 -13.44
CA VAL A 74 -7.35 -8.43 -12.22
C VAL A 74 -6.44 -8.37 -10.98
N VAL A 75 -5.23 -8.92 -11.07
CA VAL A 75 -4.24 -8.89 -9.98
C VAL A 75 -3.86 -7.45 -9.62
N ALA A 76 -3.58 -6.60 -10.60
CA ALA A 76 -3.29 -5.18 -10.40
C ALA A 76 -4.45 -4.43 -9.73
N LEU A 77 -5.70 -4.71 -10.11
CA LEU A 77 -6.88 -4.11 -9.48
C LEU A 77 -7.02 -4.56 -8.03
N VAL A 78 -6.84 -5.85 -7.74
CA VAL A 78 -6.88 -6.39 -6.38
C VAL A 78 -5.76 -5.78 -5.53
N TRP A 79 -4.56 -5.66 -6.07
CA TRP A 79 -3.43 -5.01 -5.41
C TRP A 79 -3.76 -3.56 -5.03
N TRP A 80 -4.32 -2.80 -5.98
CA TRP A 80 -4.74 -1.41 -5.72
C TRP A 80 -5.79 -1.30 -4.62
N LEU A 81 -6.81 -2.17 -4.63
CA LEU A 81 -7.84 -2.22 -3.60
C LEU A 81 -7.26 -2.56 -2.23
N GLN A 82 -6.32 -3.50 -2.17
CA GLN A 82 -5.66 -3.92 -0.94
C GLN A 82 -4.81 -2.79 -0.34
N LEU A 83 -4.01 -2.08 -1.16
CA LEU A 83 -3.27 -0.89 -0.71
C LEU A 83 -4.20 0.20 -0.20
N ARG A 84 -5.32 0.43 -0.90
CA ARG A 84 -6.35 1.39 -0.48
C ARG A 84 -6.96 1.01 0.87
N SER A 85 -7.20 -0.27 1.12
CA SER A 85 -7.73 -0.79 2.39
C SER A 85 -6.76 -0.56 3.55
N TYR A 86 -5.49 -0.97 3.39
CA TYR A 86 -4.47 -0.77 4.43
C TYR A 86 -4.28 0.69 4.80
N ARG A 87 -4.32 1.61 3.83
CA ARG A 87 -4.21 3.04 4.09
C ARG A 87 -5.39 3.58 4.90
N GLN A 88 -6.62 3.17 4.57
CA GLN A 88 -7.80 3.59 5.31
C GLN A 88 -7.75 3.09 6.76
N LEU A 89 -7.36 1.83 6.95
CA LEU A 89 -7.23 1.24 8.28
C LEU A 89 -6.13 1.93 9.10
N ASN A 90 -4.95 2.15 8.52
CA ASN A 90 -3.87 2.86 9.21
C ASN A 90 -4.27 4.29 9.56
N LYS A 91 -4.93 5.01 8.65
CA LYS A 91 -5.45 6.35 8.95
C LYS A 91 -6.36 6.31 10.17
N ALA A 92 -7.35 5.41 10.19
CA ALA A 92 -8.27 5.27 11.33
C ALA A 92 -7.54 4.92 12.64
N LYS A 93 -6.52 4.04 12.58
CA LYS A 93 -5.70 3.71 13.75
C LYS A 93 -4.93 4.92 14.29
N PHE A 94 -4.27 5.68 13.41
CA PHE A 94 -3.53 6.87 13.81
C PHE A 94 -4.43 8.00 14.29
N ASP A 95 -5.65 8.14 13.74
CA ASP A 95 -6.64 9.08 14.25
C ASP A 95 -6.98 8.77 15.73
N VAL A 96 -7.15 7.50 16.09
CA VAL A 96 -7.37 7.07 17.49
C VAL A 96 -6.12 7.27 18.35
N ILE A 97 -4.94 6.87 17.88
CA ILE A 97 -3.66 7.06 18.61
C ILE A 97 -3.44 8.53 18.95
N ASN A 98 -3.65 9.44 17.98
CA ASN A 98 -3.49 10.87 18.19
C ASN A 98 -4.54 11.46 19.15
N SER A 99 -5.77 10.90 19.18
CA SER A 99 -6.77 11.29 20.18
C SER A 99 -6.30 10.95 21.60
N ILE A 100 -5.80 9.72 21.79
CA ILE A 100 -5.24 9.26 23.07
C ILE A 100 -4.06 10.13 23.50
N GLU A 101 -3.14 10.45 22.57
CA GLU A 101 -2.03 11.38 22.84
C GLU A 101 -2.54 12.75 23.29
N GLY A 102 -3.54 13.29 22.60
CA GLY A 102 -4.09 14.62 22.88
C GLY A 102 -4.79 14.74 24.23
N GLU A 103 -5.48 13.68 24.64
CA GLU A 103 -6.31 13.66 25.85
C GLU A 103 -5.54 13.25 27.11
N HIS A 104 -4.56 12.35 26.97
CA HIS A 104 -3.98 11.66 28.13
C HIS A 104 -2.45 11.78 28.26
N MET A 105 -1.74 12.28 27.24
CA MET A 105 -0.28 12.34 27.24
C MET A 105 0.25 13.77 27.29
N THR A 106 1.30 14.00 28.09
CA THR A 106 2.03 15.27 28.09
C THR A 106 2.84 15.48 26.81
N ILE A 107 3.36 14.39 26.24
CA ILE A 107 4.17 14.38 25.01
C ILE A 107 3.36 13.68 23.91
N ARG A 108 3.26 14.32 22.74
CA ARG A 108 2.41 13.86 21.63
C ARG A 108 3.28 13.54 20.41
N ILE A 109 3.97 12.41 20.49
CA ILE A 109 5.04 12.03 19.56
C ILE A 109 4.51 11.99 18.12
N PHE A 110 3.44 11.25 17.86
CA PHE A 110 2.90 11.07 16.51
C PHE A 110 2.18 12.32 16.02
N SER A 111 1.49 13.02 16.91
CA SER A 111 0.85 14.30 16.58
C SER A 111 1.85 15.37 16.17
N ASP A 112 2.98 15.46 16.89
CA ASP A 112 4.03 16.43 16.62
C ASP A 112 4.86 16.05 15.38
N GLU A 113 5.11 14.76 15.15
CA GLU A 113 5.68 14.25 13.89
C GLU A 113 4.81 14.65 12.69
N TRP A 114 3.49 14.45 12.78
CA TRP A 114 2.56 14.80 11.71
C TRP A 114 2.49 16.31 11.45
N LYS A 115 2.60 17.14 12.50
CA LYS A 115 2.71 18.60 12.35
C LYS A 115 4.01 18.97 11.64
N SER A 116 5.13 18.37 12.03
CA SER A 116 6.44 18.61 11.41
C SER A 116 6.39 18.33 9.90
N LEU A 117 5.87 17.15 9.51
CA LEU A 117 5.71 16.75 8.11
C LEU A 117 4.83 17.70 7.29
N LYS A 118 3.81 18.31 7.90
CA LYS A 118 2.92 19.28 7.22
C LYS A 118 3.51 20.70 7.16
N SER A 119 4.29 21.06 8.18
CA SER A 119 4.92 22.39 8.32
C SER A 119 6.13 22.59 7.43
N ASP A 120 6.74 21.49 6.97
CA ASP A 120 7.88 21.54 6.08
C ASP A 120 7.49 22.19 4.73
N HIS A 121 8.07 23.36 4.46
CA HIS A 121 7.83 24.18 3.27
C HIS A 121 8.63 23.60 2.10
N VAL A 122 8.20 22.44 1.62
CA VAL A 122 8.81 21.82 0.45
C VAL A 122 8.43 22.64 -0.79
N GLU A 123 9.44 23.07 -1.57
CA GLU A 123 9.28 23.75 -2.86
C GLU A 123 8.27 23.02 -3.77
N ARG A 124 7.47 23.80 -4.52
CA ARG A 124 6.31 23.40 -5.34
C ARG A 124 6.53 22.20 -6.27
N TRP A 125 7.78 21.83 -6.55
CA TRP A 125 8.20 20.74 -7.45
C TRP A 125 8.51 19.41 -6.75
N ARG A 126 8.69 19.39 -5.43
CA ARG A 126 8.86 18.15 -4.68
C ARG A 126 7.52 17.79 -4.01
N PRO A 127 7.00 16.57 -4.21
CA PRO A 127 5.83 16.14 -3.47
C PRO A 127 6.15 16.22 -1.97
N ARG A 128 5.41 17.10 -1.28
CA ARG A 128 5.39 17.28 0.18
C ARG A 128 5.44 15.91 0.82
N TYR A 129 6.57 15.58 1.46
CA TYR A 129 6.92 14.23 1.93
C TYR A 129 6.14 13.16 1.19
N ALA A 130 6.57 12.78 -0.02
CA ALA A 130 5.89 11.79 -0.83
C ALA A 130 5.65 10.55 0.03
N GLU A 131 4.47 10.45 0.63
CA GLU A 131 4.07 9.27 1.37
C GLU A 131 4.38 8.13 0.41
N LEU A 132 5.14 7.13 0.84
CA LEU A 132 5.41 5.92 0.06
C LEU A 132 4.12 5.42 -0.64
N GLY A 133 2.95 5.69 -0.04
CA GLY A 133 1.60 5.49 -0.59
C GLY A 133 1.21 6.23 -1.89
N THR A 134 1.98 7.20 -2.40
CA THR A 134 1.74 7.80 -3.74
C THR A 134 2.47 6.98 -4.81
N VAL A 135 3.75 6.66 -4.57
CA VAL A 135 4.54 5.81 -5.46
C VAL A 135 3.94 4.40 -5.49
N GLU A 136 3.59 3.83 -4.33
CA GLU A 136 2.90 2.53 -4.22
C GLU A 136 1.57 2.48 -4.98
N ARG A 137 0.90 3.62 -5.23
CA ARG A 137 -0.39 3.66 -5.95
C ARG A 137 -0.22 3.68 -7.46
N VAL A 138 0.89 4.22 -7.95
CA VAL A 138 1.18 4.31 -9.39
C VAL A 138 1.58 2.95 -9.94
N VAL A 139 2.29 2.13 -9.15
CA VAL A 139 2.82 0.83 -9.60
C VAL A 139 1.72 -0.13 -10.09
N PRO A 140 0.63 -0.42 -9.34
CA PRO A 140 -0.46 -1.25 -9.87
C PRO A 140 -1.06 -0.69 -11.16
N GLY A 141 -1.16 0.64 -11.28
CA GLY A 141 -1.66 1.30 -12.49
C GLY A 141 -0.76 1.10 -13.70
N ILE A 142 0.57 1.13 -13.50
CA ILE A 142 1.55 0.81 -14.56
C ILE A 142 1.39 -0.63 -15.02
N PHE A 143 1.32 -1.59 -14.09
CA PHE A 143 1.14 -3.00 -14.44
C PHE A 143 -0.20 -3.28 -15.13
N ALA A 144 -1.28 -2.65 -14.68
CA ALA A 144 -2.57 -2.72 -15.37
C ALA A 144 -2.49 -2.17 -16.80
N ALA A 145 -1.81 -1.04 -17.01
CA ALA A 145 -1.61 -0.45 -18.34
C ALA A 145 -0.75 -1.34 -19.25
N MET A 146 0.32 -1.95 -18.71
CA MET A 146 1.16 -2.90 -19.45
C MET A 146 0.36 -4.14 -19.87
N ASN A 147 -0.37 -4.77 -18.94
CA ASN A 147 -1.22 -5.91 -19.26
C ASN A 147 -2.32 -5.54 -20.28
N LEU A 148 -2.90 -4.34 -20.18
CA LEU A 148 -3.86 -3.84 -21.17
C LEU A 148 -3.22 -3.70 -22.56
N ALA A 149 -1.99 -3.20 -22.65
CA ALA A 149 -1.28 -3.11 -23.91
C ALA A 149 -1.05 -4.49 -24.55
N VAL A 150 -0.63 -5.49 -23.76
CA VAL A 150 -0.47 -6.88 -24.22
C VAL A 150 -1.81 -7.46 -24.69
N LEU A 151 -2.89 -7.21 -23.97
CA LEU A 151 -4.23 -7.66 -24.34
C LEU A 151 -4.68 -7.07 -25.70
N VAL A 152 -4.47 -5.76 -25.89
CA VAL A 152 -4.82 -5.09 -27.15
C VAL A 152 -3.98 -5.61 -28.32
N LEU A 153 -2.70 -5.90 -28.09
CA LEU A 153 -1.83 -6.48 -29.12
C LEU A 153 -2.28 -7.90 -29.49
N ALA A 154 -2.57 -8.74 -28.51
CA ALA A 154 -3.04 -10.12 -28.72
C ALA A 154 -4.42 -10.21 -29.37
N ALA A 155 -5.24 -9.16 -29.27
CA ALA A 155 -6.56 -9.10 -29.91
C ALA A 155 -6.53 -8.56 -31.36
N ARG A 156 -5.39 -8.04 -31.83
CA ARG A 156 -5.22 -7.43 -33.16
C ARG A 156 -4.53 -8.35 -34.18
N THR A 157 -3.85 -9.37 -33.70
CA THR A 157 -3.25 -10.47 -34.47
C THR A 157 -4.29 -11.54 -34.72
#